data_AF-A0A7S0U4A9-F1
#
_entry.id   AF-A0A7S0U4A9-F1
#
_cell.length_a   1.000
_cell.length_b   1.000
_cell.length_c   1.000
_cell.angle_alpha   90.00
_cell.angle_beta   90.00
_cell.angle_gamma   90.00
#
_symmetry.space_group_name_H-M   'P 1'
#
loop_
_entity.id
_entity.type
_entity.pdbx_description
1 polymer ?
#
loop_
_entity_poly.entity_id
_entity_poly.type
_entity_poly.pdbx_seq_one_letter_code
_entity_poly.pdbx_strand_id
1 'polypeptide(L)'
;MEEEVRQARLQRAQEEYEDLALVSRMITVWEKLKKVRADQGFTSTRVDLKFKKKNMSLQKDEEQRQHELDAELGEKRRKHEQDLRAKETSWEVEQKKIQDQVDKLNSKIAALQEQEAQANMGVPVDDDEEDDEDNDDDLDDEAVSPGSPDKAAKKKRTVTPADQRLATKLLDERMAEEEMLEKTKELLERHNAKQPKASDDPFDESAAIEEIKEKHKRTKRNPGSPIYIPMFNDQRSRTETGSLPATPEGEKEKKRRGKIKSMQLFLRILVNGRPLTNPNGRDFEADLVPVSGAGDSSFSFVVKQVVQLAPTSGMPQIVLQLHERGWVY
;
A
#
# COMPACT_ATOMS: atom_id res chain seq x y z
N MET A 1 18.16 -2.89 -3.21
CA MET A 1 17.83 -4.27 -3.59
C MET A 1 16.76 -4.90 -2.70
N GLU A 2 16.98 -5.23 -1.42
CA GLU A 2 15.93 -5.88 -0.60
C GLU A 2 14.67 -5.02 -0.41
N GLU A 3 14.83 -3.72 -0.21
CA GLU A 3 13.70 -2.80 -0.06
C GLU A 3 12.92 -2.61 -1.37
N GLU A 4 13.60 -2.62 -2.51
CA GLU A 4 12.96 -2.55 -3.84
C GLU A 4 12.16 -3.81 -4.13
N VAL A 5 12.67 -4.99 -3.76
CA VAL A 5 11.95 -6.27 -3.86
C VAL A 5 10.71 -6.27 -2.97
N ARG A 6 10.82 -5.73 -1.74
CA ARG A 6 9.69 -5.54 -0.83
C ARG A 6 8.63 -4.62 -1.41
N GLN A 7 9.04 -3.48 -1.97
CA GLN A 7 8.12 -2.53 -2.61
C GLN A 7 7.42 -3.15 -3.82
N ALA A 8 8.14 -3.86 -4.68
CA ALA A 8 7.57 -4.55 -5.83
C ALA A 8 6.52 -5.60 -5.41
N ARG A 9 6.76 -6.33 -4.31
CA ARG A 9 5.78 -7.28 -3.75
C ARG A 9 4.51 -6.58 -3.26
N LEU A 10 4.66 -5.47 -2.55
CA LEU A 10 3.53 -4.68 -2.06
C LEU A 10 2.72 -4.09 -3.22
N GLN A 11 3.39 -3.57 -4.25
CA GLN A 11 2.74 -3.06 -5.46
C GLN A 11 1.94 -4.17 -6.15
N ARG A 12 2.51 -5.37 -6.33
CA ARG A 12 1.78 -6.50 -6.92
C ARG A 12 0.53 -6.88 -6.11
N ALA A 13 0.64 -6.91 -4.78
CA ALA A 13 -0.51 -7.21 -3.92
C ALA A 13 -1.60 -6.14 -4.03
N GLN A 14 -1.20 -4.87 -4.17
CA GLN A 14 -2.12 -3.77 -4.38
C GLN A 14 -2.79 -3.85 -5.76
N GLU A 15 -2.03 -4.14 -6.82
CA GLU A 15 -2.56 -4.35 -8.18
C GLU A 15 -3.62 -5.47 -8.20
N GLU A 16 -3.34 -6.61 -7.56
CA GLU A 16 -4.32 -7.71 -7.45
C GLU A 16 -5.61 -7.28 -6.74
N TYR A 17 -5.49 -6.47 -5.68
CA TYR A 17 -6.65 -5.92 -4.97
C TYR A 17 -7.44 -4.93 -5.84
N GLU A 18 -6.76 -4.03 -6.54
CA GLU A 18 -7.36 -3.05 -7.43
C GLU A 18 -8.09 -3.71 -8.61
N ASP A 19 -7.53 -4.79 -9.16
CA ASP A 19 -8.15 -5.61 -10.21
C ASP A 19 -9.46 -6.25 -9.72
N LEU A 20 -9.47 -6.83 -8.52
CA LEU A 20 -10.68 -7.39 -7.90
C LEU A 20 -11.74 -6.30 -7.67
N ALA A 21 -11.33 -5.14 -7.18
CA ALA A 21 -12.22 -4.00 -6.97
C ALA A 21 -12.78 -3.45 -8.30
N LEU A 22 -11.98 -3.42 -9.36
CA LEU A 22 -12.41 -3.04 -10.70
C LEU A 22 -13.47 -3.99 -11.25
N VAL A 23 -13.25 -5.30 -11.14
CA VAL A 23 -14.24 -6.33 -11.53
C VAL A 23 -15.57 -6.12 -10.81
N SER A 24 -15.53 -5.93 -9.50
CA SER A 24 -16.72 -5.67 -8.69
C SER A 24 -17.49 -4.43 -9.18
N ARG A 25 -16.78 -3.32 -9.43
CA ARG A 25 -17.37 -2.09 -9.98
C ARG A 25 -18.00 -2.32 -11.36
N MET A 26 -17.35 -3.06 -12.25
CA MET A 26 -17.89 -3.36 -13.58
C MET A 26 -19.18 -4.18 -13.51
N ILE A 27 -19.27 -5.14 -12.60
CA ILE A 27 -20.49 -5.91 -12.34
C ILE A 27 -21.61 -4.97 -11.88
N THR A 28 -21.34 -4.09 -10.91
CA THR A 28 -22.33 -3.12 -10.42
C THR A 28 -22.83 -2.19 -11.52
N VAL A 29 -21.92 -1.67 -12.36
CA VAL A 29 -22.30 -0.80 -13.49
C VAL A 29 -23.16 -1.57 -14.50
N TRP A 30 -22.81 -2.82 -14.81
CA TRP A 30 -23.59 -3.66 -15.71
C TRP A 30 -25.00 -3.95 -15.16
N GLU A 31 -25.15 -4.21 -13.86
CA GLU A 31 -26.44 -4.39 -13.22
C GLU A 31 -27.30 -3.12 -13.25
N LYS A 32 -26.69 -1.96 -12.97
CA LYS A 32 -27.35 -0.66 -13.10
C LYS A 32 -27.82 -0.43 -14.54
N LEU A 33 -26.99 -0.74 -15.54
CA LEU A 33 -27.35 -0.62 -16.95
C LEU A 33 -28.55 -1.50 -17.31
N LYS A 34 -28.56 -2.77 -16.85
CA LYS A 34 -29.70 -3.68 -17.05
C LYS A 34 -30.98 -3.13 -16.42
N LYS A 35 -30.89 -2.58 -15.20
CA LYS A 35 -32.04 -2.00 -14.50
C LYS A 35 -32.60 -0.80 -15.26
N VAL A 36 -31.75 0.17 -15.64
CA VAL A 36 -32.18 1.34 -16.42
C VAL A 36 -32.84 0.92 -17.74
N ARG A 37 -32.29 -0.09 -18.43
CA ARG A 37 -32.89 -0.64 -19.65
C ARG A 37 -34.26 -1.26 -19.40
N ALA A 38 -34.42 -2.02 -18.32
CA ALA A 38 -35.70 -2.61 -17.94
C ALA A 38 -36.74 -1.53 -17.61
N ASP A 39 -36.35 -0.49 -16.87
CA ASP A 39 -37.21 0.65 -16.52
C ASP A 39 -37.65 1.44 -17.77
N GLN A 40 -36.80 1.51 -18.79
CA GLN A 40 -37.11 2.07 -20.12
C GLN A 40 -37.98 1.15 -20.99
N GLY A 41 -38.34 -0.04 -20.51
CA GLY A 41 -39.15 -1.02 -21.23
C GLY A 41 -38.38 -1.86 -22.25
N PHE A 42 -37.04 -1.85 -22.26
CA PHE A 42 -36.28 -2.75 -23.12
C PHE A 42 -36.25 -4.17 -22.54
N THR A 43 -36.54 -5.17 -23.38
CA THR A 43 -36.50 -6.59 -22.99
C THR A 43 -35.08 -7.15 -22.93
N SER A 44 -34.10 -6.51 -23.57
CA SER A 44 -32.70 -6.91 -23.52
C SER A 44 -31.73 -5.72 -23.52
N THR A 45 -30.57 -5.94 -22.90
CA THR A 45 -29.45 -5.01 -22.94
C THR A 45 -28.44 -5.52 -23.96
N ARG A 46 -28.04 -4.68 -24.92
CA ARG A 46 -27.14 -5.05 -26.01
C ARG A 46 -25.69 -5.29 -25.58
N VAL A 47 -25.34 -4.78 -24.41
CA VAL A 47 -24.01 -4.92 -23.81
C VAL A 47 -24.03 -6.11 -22.88
N ASP A 48 -23.24 -7.14 -23.21
CA ASP A 48 -22.96 -8.24 -22.29
C ASP A 48 -21.64 -8.00 -21.55
N LEU A 49 -21.65 -8.28 -20.24
CA LEU A 49 -20.42 -8.38 -19.46
C LEU A 49 -19.97 -9.84 -19.53
N LYS A 50 -18.88 -10.07 -20.24
CA LYS A 50 -18.23 -11.38 -20.34
C LYS A 50 -16.92 -11.38 -19.57
N PHE A 51 -16.52 -12.54 -19.08
CA PHE A 51 -15.24 -12.72 -18.43
C PHE A 51 -14.37 -13.63 -19.27
N LYS A 52 -13.25 -13.09 -19.76
CA LYS A 52 -12.23 -13.90 -20.42
C LYS A 52 -11.44 -14.65 -19.35
N LYS A 53 -11.62 -15.97 -19.29
CA LYS A 53 -10.89 -16.85 -18.39
C LYS A 53 -9.44 -16.99 -18.86
N LYS A 54 -8.49 -16.62 -18.02
CA LYS A 54 -7.06 -16.91 -18.18
C LYS A 54 -6.69 -17.99 -17.16
N ASN A 55 -6.33 -19.17 -17.65
CA ASN A 55 -5.88 -20.25 -16.79
C ASN A 55 -4.50 -19.93 -16.22
N MET A 56 -4.32 -20.21 -14.93
CA MET A 56 -3.07 -20.03 -14.20
C MET A 56 -2.48 -21.40 -13.86
N SER A 57 -1.16 -21.46 -13.75
CA SER A 57 -0.46 -22.69 -13.33
C SER A 57 -0.50 -22.74 -11.80
N LEU A 58 -1.11 -23.79 -11.25
CA LEU A 58 -1.15 -24.03 -9.81
C LEU A 58 0.26 -24.05 -9.21
N GLN A 59 1.16 -24.81 -9.83
CA GLN A 59 2.53 -24.98 -9.38
C GLN A 59 3.30 -23.65 -9.34
N LYS A 60 3.24 -22.85 -10.42
CA LYS A 60 3.93 -21.55 -10.44
C LYS A 60 3.36 -20.58 -9.40
N ASP A 61 2.04 -20.56 -9.22
CA ASP A 61 1.39 -19.71 -8.23
C ASP A 61 1.76 -20.14 -6.78
N GLU A 62 1.92 -21.44 -6.53
CA GLU A 62 2.36 -21.98 -5.22
C GLU A 62 3.82 -21.65 -4.94
N GLU A 63 4.72 -21.87 -5.91
CA GLU A 63 6.13 -21.50 -5.80
C GLU A 63 6.29 -20.00 -5.52
N GLN A 64 5.54 -19.17 -6.24
CA GLN A 64 5.55 -17.73 -6.02
C GLN A 64 5.01 -17.37 -4.62
N ARG A 65 3.92 -17.99 -4.17
CA ARG A 65 3.39 -17.74 -2.82
C ARG A 65 4.39 -18.17 -1.75
N GLN A 66 5.04 -19.32 -1.91
CA GLN A 66 6.01 -19.81 -0.95
C GLN A 66 7.21 -18.86 -0.87
N HIS A 67 7.74 -18.43 -2.02
CA HIS A 67 8.80 -17.43 -2.06
C HIS A 67 8.40 -16.10 -1.38
N GLU A 68 7.16 -15.64 -1.57
CA GLU A 68 6.65 -14.45 -0.90
C GLU A 68 6.47 -14.65 0.61
N LEU A 69 6.06 -15.85 1.05
CA LEU A 69 5.95 -16.21 2.46
C LEU A 69 7.32 -16.23 3.13
N ASP A 70 8.30 -16.90 2.53
CA ASP A 70 9.66 -17.00 3.05
C ASP A 70 10.32 -15.62 3.14
N ALA A 71 10.07 -14.76 2.15
CA ALA A 71 10.55 -13.38 2.16
C ALA A 71 9.91 -12.53 3.29
N GLU A 72 8.58 -12.60 3.48
CA GLU A 72 7.90 -11.89 4.59
C GLU A 72 8.33 -12.42 5.96
N LEU A 73 8.56 -13.73 6.07
CA LEU A 73 9.07 -14.35 7.29
C LEU A 73 10.49 -13.87 7.62
N GLY A 74 11.36 -13.84 6.62
CA GLY A 74 12.72 -13.32 6.74
C GLY A 74 12.74 -11.83 7.16
N GLU A 75 11.83 -11.02 6.63
CA GLU A 75 11.67 -9.62 7.05
C GLU A 75 11.23 -9.52 8.52
N LYS A 76 10.26 -10.33 8.97
CA LYS A 76 9.83 -10.35 10.37
C LYS A 76 10.97 -10.79 11.30
N ARG A 77 11.74 -11.80 10.93
CA ARG A 77 12.90 -12.27 11.70
C ARG A 77 13.96 -11.17 11.81
N ARG A 78 14.31 -10.50 10.71
CA ARG A 78 15.27 -9.38 10.73
C ARG A 78 14.78 -8.21 11.57
N LYS A 79 13.50 -7.87 11.48
CA LYS A 79 12.91 -6.81 12.31
C LYS A 79 13.00 -7.14 13.79
N HIS A 80 12.64 -8.37 14.15
CA HIS A 80 12.76 -8.84 15.53
C HIS A 80 14.21 -8.80 16.03
N GLU A 81 15.18 -9.22 15.21
CA GLU A 81 16.60 -9.12 15.55
C GLU A 81 17.06 -7.66 15.70
N GLN A 82 16.61 -6.75 14.84
CA GLN A 82 16.87 -5.32 14.96
C GLN A 82 16.28 -4.74 16.25
N ASP A 83 15.06 -5.13 16.61
CA ASP A 83 14.39 -4.70 17.83
C ASP A 83 15.14 -5.22 19.08
N LEU A 84 15.64 -6.45 19.05
CA LEU A 84 16.51 -6.98 20.10
C LEU A 84 17.81 -6.20 20.22
N ARG A 85 18.51 -5.95 19.11
CA ARG A 85 19.74 -5.13 19.10
C ARG A 85 19.48 -3.69 19.57
N ALA A 86 18.34 -3.12 19.22
CA ALA A 86 17.93 -1.79 19.70
C ALA A 86 17.70 -1.80 21.22
N LYS A 87 17.05 -2.85 21.75
CA LYS A 87 16.90 -3.04 23.21
C LYS A 87 18.27 -3.19 23.89
N GLU A 88 19.16 -4.04 23.37
CA GLU A 88 20.52 -4.24 23.88
C GLU A 88 21.32 -2.92 23.91
N THR A 89 21.37 -2.20 22.78
CA THR A 89 22.08 -0.90 22.72
C THR A 89 21.48 0.14 23.64
N SER A 90 20.14 0.21 23.77
CA SER A 90 19.51 1.13 24.71
C SER A 90 19.85 0.80 26.17
N TRP A 91 19.91 -0.49 26.50
CA TRP A 91 20.32 -0.98 27.81
C TRP A 91 21.80 -0.67 28.07
N GLU A 92 22.71 -0.89 27.13
CA GLU A 92 24.14 -0.55 27.28
C GLU A 92 24.36 0.95 27.52
N VAL A 93 23.62 1.81 26.80
CA VAL A 93 23.69 3.27 26.97
C VAL A 93 23.22 3.68 28.37
N GLU A 94 22.12 3.09 28.85
CA GLU A 94 21.60 3.37 30.19
C GLU A 94 22.53 2.84 31.28
N GLN A 95 23.09 1.65 31.10
CA GLN A 95 24.09 1.07 31.99
C GLN A 95 25.32 1.99 32.12
N LYS A 96 25.86 2.45 31.00
CA LYS A 96 27.01 3.36 30.97
C LYS A 96 26.69 4.68 31.68
N LYS A 97 25.50 5.24 31.46
CA LYS A 97 25.07 6.47 32.13
C LYS A 97 25.01 6.32 33.65
N ILE A 98 24.51 5.19 34.15
CA ILE A 98 24.47 4.91 35.59
C ILE A 98 25.91 4.72 36.11
N GLN A 99 26.77 4.02 35.37
CA GLN A 99 28.18 3.85 35.72
C GLN A 99 28.93 5.18 35.82
N ASP A 100 28.77 6.07 34.83
CA ASP A 100 29.38 7.40 34.82
C ASP A 100 28.93 8.23 36.04
N GLN A 101 27.68 8.05 36.50
CA GLN A 101 27.17 8.69 37.72
C GLN A 101 27.84 8.13 38.99
N VAL A 102 28.02 6.80 39.06
CA VAL A 102 28.73 6.13 40.16
C VAL A 102 30.18 6.63 40.24
N ASP A 103 30.88 6.71 39.11
CA ASP A 103 32.27 7.17 39.05
C ASP A 103 32.40 8.64 39.45
N LYS A 104 31.45 9.49 39.04
CA LYS A 104 31.38 10.90 39.43
C LYS A 104 31.15 11.07 40.93
N LEU A 105 30.25 10.28 41.52
CA LEU A 105 29.97 10.30 42.96
C LEU A 105 31.17 9.80 43.76
N ASN A 106 31.81 8.70 43.34
CA ASN A 106 33.07 8.22 43.94
C ASN A 106 34.16 9.30 43.91
N SER A 107 34.34 9.98 42.77
CA SER A 107 35.31 11.08 42.64
C SER A 107 34.99 12.26 43.57
N LYS A 108 33.69 12.59 43.75
CA LYS A 108 33.25 13.65 44.65
C LYS A 108 33.47 13.28 46.11
N ILE A 109 33.17 12.05 46.51
CA ILE A 109 33.40 11.53 47.87
C ILE A 109 34.90 11.55 48.18
N ALA A 110 35.75 11.09 47.26
CA ALA A 110 37.21 11.14 47.43
C ALA A 110 37.73 12.58 47.63
N ALA A 111 37.22 13.54 46.85
CA ALA A 111 37.59 14.95 47.00
C ALA A 111 37.11 15.54 48.35
N LEU A 112 35.92 15.15 48.83
CA LEU A 112 35.41 15.55 50.15
C LEU A 112 36.23 14.94 51.29
N GLN A 113 36.65 13.67 51.15
CA GLN A 113 37.56 13.01 52.10
C GLN A 113 38.92 13.70 52.16
N GLU A 114 39.47 14.11 51.02
CA GLU A 114 40.73 14.86 50.97
C GLU A 114 40.59 16.24 51.62
N GLN A 115 39.48 16.97 51.36
CA GLN A 115 39.20 18.26 52.00
C GLN A 115 39.02 18.13 53.52
N GLU A 116 38.35 17.08 53.98
CA GLU A 116 38.19 16.77 55.39
C GLU A 116 39.54 16.45 56.04
N ALA A 117 40.38 15.63 55.40
CA ALA A 117 41.74 15.33 55.87
C ALA A 117 42.60 16.61 55.95
N GLN A 118 42.54 17.49 54.95
CA GLN A 118 43.24 18.78 54.95
C GLN A 118 42.72 19.73 56.04
N ALA A 119 41.41 19.72 56.34
CA ALA A 119 40.82 20.49 57.43
C ALA A 119 41.18 19.91 58.82
N ASN A 120 41.37 18.59 58.91
CA ASN A 120 41.67 17.89 60.16
C ASN A 120 43.18 17.85 60.49
N MET A 121 44.07 17.98 59.51
CA MET A 121 45.54 18.11 59.69
C MET A 121 45.98 19.45 60.34
N GLY A 122 45.04 20.22 60.89
CA GLY A 122 45.31 21.33 61.81
C GLY A 122 45.50 20.90 63.27
N VAL A 123 45.36 19.61 63.60
CA VAL A 123 45.58 19.05 64.94
C VAL A 123 46.78 18.09 64.89
N PRO A 124 47.95 18.45 65.44
CA PRO A 124 48.92 17.44 65.83
C PRO A 124 48.30 16.65 66.99
N VAL A 125 47.99 15.39 66.75
CA VAL A 125 47.85 14.40 67.82
C VAL A 125 49.28 14.18 68.31
N ASP A 126 49.62 14.76 69.47
CA ASP A 126 50.76 14.34 70.28
C ASP A 126 50.42 12.91 70.77
N ASP A 127 50.76 11.90 69.97
CA ASP A 127 50.95 10.53 70.46
C ASP A 127 52.39 10.44 70.95
N ASP A 128 52.62 11.00 72.15
CA ASP A 128 53.70 10.56 73.02
C ASP A 128 53.20 9.30 73.75
N GLU A 129 53.30 8.13 73.12
CA GLU A 129 53.48 6.88 73.85
C GLU A 129 54.69 6.17 73.24
N GLU A 130 55.82 6.39 73.93
CA GLU A 130 56.99 5.53 73.94
C GLU A 130 56.53 4.09 74.24
N ASP A 131 56.91 3.14 73.41
CA ASP A 131 57.26 1.82 73.94
C ASP A 131 58.36 1.21 73.06
N ASP A 132 59.48 0.97 73.73
CA ASP A 132 60.66 0.30 73.25
C ASP A 132 60.32 -1.16 72.85
N GLU A 133 61.00 -1.69 71.84
CA GLU A 133 61.71 -2.98 71.93
C GLU A 133 62.34 -3.33 70.57
N ASP A 134 63.66 -3.20 70.53
CA ASP A 134 64.66 -4.09 69.94
C ASP A 134 64.22 -5.01 68.80
N ASN A 135 64.80 -4.80 67.60
CA ASN A 135 65.53 -5.91 66.98
C ASN A 135 66.59 -5.43 65.98
N ASP A 136 67.72 -6.10 66.06
CA ASP A 136 68.98 -5.88 65.37
C ASP A 136 68.86 -6.02 63.84
N ASP A 137 69.54 -5.16 63.08
CA ASP A 137 70.44 -5.68 62.04
C ASP A 137 71.52 -4.67 61.64
N ASP A 138 72.69 -5.26 61.47
CA ASP A 138 74.03 -4.75 61.39
C ASP A 138 74.39 -4.10 60.01
N LEU A 139 75.21 -3.04 60.10
CA LEU A 139 76.35 -2.67 59.23
C LEU A 139 76.22 -1.67 58.03
N ASP A 140 76.95 -0.56 58.25
CA ASP A 140 77.83 0.24 57.35
C ASP A 140 77.18 1.05 56.20
N ASP A 141 77.51 2.31 55.91
CA ASP A 141 78.80 3.02 56.02
C ASP A 141 78.65 4.56 55.89
N GLU A 142 79.65 5.28 56.43
CA GLU A 142 80.11 6.66 56.15
C GLU A 142 79.25 7.96 56.29
N ALA A 143 79.67 8.74 57.31
CA ALA A 143 80.28 10.09 57.18
C ALA A 143 79.45 11.41 57.16
N VAL A 144 79.57 12.12 58.30
CA VAL A 144 79.86 13.57 58.49
C VAL A 144 78.75 14.63 58.27
N SER A 145 78.12 15.04 59.39
CA SER A 145 78.13 16.38 60.07
C SER A 145 77.89 17.70 59.26
N PRO A 146 77.55 18.84 59.91
CA PRO A 146 76.34 19.18 60.68
C PRO A 146 75.70 20.53 60.20
N GLY A 147 74.42 20.77 60.49
CA GLY A 147 73.79 22.07 60.23
C GLY A 147 72.43 22.23 60.90
N SER A 148 72.43 22.65 62.17
CA SER A 148 71.24 23.05 62.95
C SER A 148 70.70 24.44 62.52
N PRO A 149 69.65 24.99 63.15
CA PRO A 149 68.23 24.72 62.87
C PRO A 149 67.44 26.02 62.66
N ASP A 150 66.65 26.15 61.58
CA ASP A 150 65.73 27.29 61.49
C ASP A 150 64.39 26.98 62.18
N LYS A 151 64.28 27.52 63.39
CA LYS A 151 63.07 27.59 64.21
C LYS A 151 62.02 28.46 63.51
N ALA A 152 61.21 27.87 62.66
CA ALA A 152 59.93 28.46 62.25
C ALA A 152 58.92 28.31 63.40
N ALA A 153 58.55 29.45 63.99
CA ALA A 153 57.59 29.54 65.08
C ALA A 153 56.26 28.83 64.71
N LYS A 154 55.99 27.67 65.33
CA LYS A 154 54.68 27.03 65.37
C LYS A 154 53.71 27.93 66.12
N LYS A 155 53.03 28.80 65.37
CA LYS A 155 51.89 29.58 65.86
C LYS A 155 50.77 28.57 66.16
N LYS A 156 50.55 28.23 67.44
CA LYS A 156 49.43 27.41 67.90
C LYS A 156 48.14 28.03 67.36
N ARG A 157 47.57 27.38 66.34
CA ARG A 157 46.33 27.81 65.71
C ARG A 157 45.21 27.27 66.59
N THR A 158 44.62 28.13 67.42
CA THR A 158 43.44 27.78 68.21
C THR A 158 42.31 27.47 67.25
N VAL A 159 41.83 26.23 67.25
CA VAL A 159 40.65 25.78 66.50
C VAL A 159 39.50 26.73 66.79
N THR A 160 39.02 27.44 65.78
CA THR A 160 37.91 28.37 65.97
C THR A 160 36.58 27.61 65.88
N PRO A 161 35.50 28.05 66.54
CA PRO A 161 34.17 27.48 66.36
C PRO A 161 33.68 27.49 64.90
N ALA A 162 34.30 28.28 64.02
CA ALA A 162 34.05 28.29 62.59
C ALA A 162 34.66 27.08 61.87
N ASP A 163 35.85 26.62 62.29
CA ASP A 163 36.54 25.45 61.72
C ASP A 163 35.79 24.15 62.05
N GLN A 164 35.27 24.04 63.29
CA GLN A 164 34.42 22.90 63.69
C GLN A 164 33.10 22.83 62.91
N ARG A 165 32.47 23.98 62.64
CA ARG A 165 31.24 24.05 61.81
C ARG A 165 31.49 23.69 60.35
N LEU A 166 32.69 23.97 59.84
CA LEU A 166 33.08 23.61 58.48
C LEU A 166 33.31 22.10 58.37
N ALA A 167 34.00 21.49 59.32
CA ALA A 167 34.22 20.05 59.37
C ALA A 167 32.91 19.25 59.49
N THR A 168 31.99 19.67 60.36
CA THR A 168 30.66 19.03 60.46
C THR A 168 29.86 19.15 59.16
N LYS A 169 29.96 20.29 58.48
CA LYS A 169 29.27 20.51 57.20
C LYS A 169 29.84 19.65 56.06
N LEU A 170 31.17 19.48 56.01
CA LEU A 170 31.83 18.59 55.05
C LEU A 170 31.46 17.12 55.31
N LEU A 171 31.36 16.71 56.57
CA LEU A 171 30.92 15.37 56.95
C LEU A 171 29.46 15.11 56.55
N ASP A 172 28.55 16.05 56.83
CA ASP A 172 27.14 15.96 56.40
C ASP A 172 27.01 15.89 54.86
N GLU A 173 27.83 16.67 54.13
CA GLU A 173 27.87 16.61 52.67
C GLU A 173 28.42 15.27 52.17
N ARG A 174 29.46 14.72 52.81
CA ARG A 174 30.00 13.39 52.48
C ARG A 174 28.97 12.28 52.70
N MET A 175 28.30 12.29 53.85
CA MET A 175 27.25 11.32 54.19
C MET A 175 26.09 11.37 53.18
N ALA A 176 25.69 12.56 52.74
CA ALA A 176 24.65 12.72 51.72
C ALA A 176 25.09 12.18 50.34
N GLU A 177 26.34 12.40 49.94
CA GLU A 177 26.88 11.86 48.68
C GLU A 177 27.09 10.34 48.74
N GLU A 178 27.46 9.78 49.90
CA GLU A 178 27.55 8.34 50.15
C GLU A 178 26.17 7.67 50.06
N GLU A 179 25.12 8.27 50.62
CA GLU A 179 23.75 7.76 50.48
C GLU A 179 23.27 7.79 49.01
N MET A 180 23.65 8.83 48.26
CA MET A 180 23.37 8.94 46.82
C MET A 180 24.16 7.91 46.01
N LEU A 181 25.41 7.62 46.38
CA LEU A 181 26.21 6.56 45.79
C LEU A 181 25.59 5.18 46.02
N GLU A 182 25.10 4.90 47.21
CA GLU A 182 24.46 3.63 47.52
C GLU A 182 23.18 3.41 46.70
N LYS A 183 22.33 4.44 46.61
CA LYS A 183 21.14 4.42 45.75
C LYS A 183 21.47 4.21 44.27
N THR A 184 22.53 4.85 43.76
CA THR A 184 22.94 4.70 42.35
C THR A 184 23.57 3.33 42.06
N LYS A 185 24.30 2.74 43.02
CA LYS A 185 24.78 1.35 42.93
C LYS A 185 23.64 0.34 42.93
N GLU A 186 22.62 0.53 43.77
CA GLU A 186 21.43 -0.32 43.78
C GLU A 186 20.67 -0.23 42.43
N LEU A 187 20.58 0.98 41.85
CA LEU A 187 20.02 1.16 40.51
C LEU A 187 20.82 0.42 39.44
N LEU A 188 22.15 0.47 39.50
CA LEU A 188 23.04 -0.25 38.58
C LEU A 188 22.84 -1.77 38.68
N GLU A 189 22.74 -2.30 39.90
CA GLU A 189 22.52 -3.73 40.14
C GLU A 189 21.15 -4.18 39.60
N ARG A 190 20.09 -3.40 39.87
CA ARG A 190 18.75 -3.64 39.29
C ARG A 190 18.74 -3.58 37.78
N HIS A 191 19.52 -2.66 37.19
CA HIS A 191 19.64 -2.51 35.75
C HIS A 191 20.39 -3.70 35.13
N ASN A 192 21.47 -4.15 35.78
CA ASN A 192 22.25 -5.33 35.37
C ASN A 192 21.42 -6.62 35.44
N ALA A 193 20.55 -6.76 36.45
CA ALA A 193 19.64 -7.89 36.55
C ALA A 193 18.61 -7.96 35.40
N LYS A 194 18.33 -6.83 34.73
CA LYS A 194 17.39 -6.72 33.59
C LYS A 194 18.07 -6.80 32.23
N GLN A 195 19.31 -7.28 32.17
CA GLN A 195 20.02 -7.43 30.90
C GLN A 195 19.15 -8.18 29.88
N PRO A 196 18.85 -7.58 28.71
CA PRO A 196 18.09 -8.24 27.67
C PRO A 196 18.90 -9.44 27.16
N LYS A 197 18.39 -10.66 27.36
CA LYS A 197 18.99 -11.86 26.77
C LYS A 197 18.19 -12.24 25.54
N ALA A 198 18.88 -12.63 24.48
CA ALA A 198 18.25 -13.15 23.26
C ALA A 198 17.34 -14.37 23.50
N SER A 199 17.48 -15.05 24.65
CA SER A 199 16.63 -16.16 25.08
C SER A 199 15.25 -15.75 25.61
N ASP A 200 15.09 -14.50 26.04
CA ASP A 200 13.92 -14.07 26.81
C ASP A 200 12.73 -13.70 25.91
N ASP A 201 13.01 -13.41 24.63
CA ASP A 201 12.02 -13.04 23.61
C ASP A 201 12.36 -13.82 22.32
N PRO A 202 12.06 -15.13 22.26
CA PRO A 202 12.34 -15.93 21.08
C PRO A 202 11.35 -15.58 19.95
N PHE A 203 11.85 -15.47 18.72
CA PHE A 203 11.00 -15.25 17.56
C PHE A 203 10.06 -16.44 17.33
N ASP A 204 8.77 -16.24 17.54
CA ASP A 204 7.75 -17.25 17.24
C ASP A 204 7.52 -17.35 15.73
N GLU A 205 8.29 -18.22 15.10
CA GLU A 205 8.21 -18.49 13.66
C GLU A 205 6.85 -19.06 13.26
N SER A 206 6.22 -19.85 14.14
CA SER A 206 4.94 -20.50 13.85
C SER A 206 3.79 -19.50 13.79
N ALA A 207 3.70 -18.60 14.79
CA ALA A 207 2.72 -17.53 14.81
C ALA A 207 2.95 -16.54 13.65
N ALA A 208 4.21 -16.21 13.35
CA ALA A 208 4.56 -15.34 12.23
C ALA A 208 4.10 -15.92 10.88
N ILE A 209 4.30 -17.22 10.66
CA ILE A 209 3.84 -17.93 9.45
C ILE A 209 2.32 -17.92 9.36
N GLU A 210 1.62 -18.19 10.45
CA GLU A 210 0.15 -18.22 10.48
C GLU A 210 -0.45 -16.84 10.13
N GLU A 211 0.08 -15.78 10.74
CA GLU A 211 -0.32 -14.40 10.47
C GLU A 211 -0.10 -14.02 9.00
N ILE A 212 1.06 -14.37 8.42
CA ILE A 212 1.37 -14.11 7.00
C ILE A 212 0.40 -14.89 6.11
N LYS A 213 0.14 -16.16 6.41
CA LYS A 213 -0.81 -16.99 5.66
C LYS A 213 -2.23 -16.43 5.72
N GLU A 214 -2.68 -15.98 6.88
CA GLU A 214 -4.01 -15.39 7.04
C GLU A 214 -4.13 -14.08 6.26
N LYS A 215 -3.11 -13.22 6.32
CA LYS A 215 -3.02 -12.01 5.50
C LYS A 215 -3.10 -12.34 4.01
N HIS A 216 -2.31 -13.31 3.53
CA HIS A 216 -2.34 -13.74 2.13
C HIS A 216 -3.71 -14.27 1.72
N LYS A 217 -4.40 -15.04 2.56
CA LYS A 217 -5.78 -15.52 2.28
C LYS A 217 -6.78 -14.38 2.10
N ARG A 218 -6.59 -13.27 2.80
CA ARG A 218 -7.49 -12.10 2.74
C ARG A 218 -7.21 -11.19 1.54
N THR A 219 -5.94 -11.01 1.18
CA THR A 219 -5.54 -10.00 0.20
C THR A 219 -5.20 -10.56 -1.18
N LYS A 220 -4.85 -11.84 -1.29
CA LYS A 220 -4.33 -12.44 -2.53
C LYS A 220 -5.29 -13.47 -3.12
N ARG A 221 -5.09 -13.74 -4.41
CA ARG A 221 -5.81 -14.80 -5.12
C ARG A 221 -5.34 -16.21 -4.69
N ASN A 222 -6.27 -17.16 -4.66
CA ASN A 222 -5.97 -18.58 -4.46
C ASN A 222 -5.10 -19.14 -5.61
N PRO A 223 -4.10 -19.98 -5.34
CA PRO A 223 -3.20 -20.46 -6.38
C PRO A 223 -3.94 -21.33 -7.38
N GLY A 224 -3.56 -21.25 -8.66
CA GLY A 224 -4.20 -22.01 -9.73
C GLY A 224 -5.63 -21.57 -10.06
N SER A 225 -6.23 -20.67 -9.27
CA SER A 225 -7.54 -20.13 -9.61
C SER A 225 -7.43 -19.27 -10.89
N PRO A 226 -8.37 -19.40 -11.83
CA PRO A 226 -8.31 -18.64 -13.07
C PRO A 226 -8.46 -17.13 -12.81
N ILE A 227 -7.74 -16.33 -13.60
CA ILE A 227 -7.94 -14.88 -13.64
C ILE A 227 -9.07 -14.59 -14.63
N TYR A 228 -10.06 -13.81 -14.21
CA TYR A 228 -11.19 -13.42 -15.03
C TYR A 228 -11.06 -11.96 -15.44
N ILE A 229 -10.78 -11.73 -16.72
CA ILE A 229 -10.65 -10.38 -17.26
C ILE A 229 -12.04 -9.92 -17.72
N PRO A 230 -12.64 -8.89 -17.10
CA PRO A 230 -13.95 -8.39 -17.47
C PRO A 230 -13.89 -7.69 -18.83
N MET A 231 -14.85 -7.99 -19.70
CA MET A 231 -14.96 -7.43 -21.03
C MET A 231 -16.41 -7.08 -21.31
N PHE A 232 -16.67 -5.82 -21.64
CA PHE A 232 -17.93 -5.44 -22.25
C PHE A 232 -17.89 -5.75 -23.73
N ASN A 233 -18.86 -6.52 -24.19
CA ASN A 233 -18.99 -6.83 -25.60
C ASN A 233 -20.37 -6.35 -26.08
N ASP A 234 -20.36 -5.62 -27.20
CA ASP A 234 -21.58 -5.12 -27.83
C ASP A 234 -22.08 -6.18 -28.80
N GLN A 235 -23.26 -6.74 -28.53
CA GLN A 235 -23.89 -7.69 -29.43
C GLN A 235 -24.39 -6.93 -30.67
N ARG A 236 -23.53 -6.89 -31.71
CA ARG A 236 -23.76 -6.17 -32.97
C ARG A 236 -24.90 -6.69 -33.84
N SER A 237 -25.70 -7.68 -33.41
CA SER A 237 -26.90 -8.08 -34.16
C SER A 237 -28.00 -7.01 -33.98
N ARG A 238 -27.84 -5.90 -34.70
CA ARG A 238 -28.89 -4.89 -34.91
C ARG A 238 -30.01 -5.51 -35.73
N THR A 239 -30.88 -6.31 -35.11
CA THR A 239 -32.21 -6.47 -35.67
C THR A 239 -32.92 -5.13 -35.46
N GLU A 240 -33.36 -4.49 -36.55
CA GLU A 240 -33.97 -3.16 -36.54
C GLU A 240 -35.14 -3.04 -35.56
N THR A 241 -35.79 -4.15 -35.25
CA THR A 241 -36.91 -4.29 -34.31
C THR A 241 -36.49 -4.61 -32.88
N GLY A 242 -35.35 -5.28 -32.64
CA GLY A 242 -34.82 -5.54 -31.30
C GLY A 242 -34.18 -4.32 -30.63
N SER A 243 -34.17 -3.16 -31.31
CA SER A 243 -33.71 -1.87 -30.79
C SER A 243 -34.77 -1.08 -30.05
N LEU A 244 -36.02 -1.52 -30.09
CA LEU A 244 -37.16 -0.71 -29.68
C LEU A 244 -37.62 -1.13 -28.29
N PRO A 245 -38.01 -0.17 -27.43
CA PRO A 245 -38.58 -0.49 -26.13
C PRO A 245 -39.95 -1.15 -26.32
N ALA A 246 -40.34 -2.03 -25.40
CA ALA A 246 -41.67 -2.65 -25.32
C ALA A 246 -42.71 -1.68 -24.74
N THR A 247 -42.62 -0.41 -25.10
CA THR A 247 -43.61 0.62 -24.76
C THR A 247 -44.64 0.75 -25.89
N PRO A 248 -45.80 1.40 -25.66
CA PRO A 248 -46.78 1.64 -26.71
C PRO A 248 -46.19 2.36 -27.94
N GLU A 249 -45.24 3.27 -27.73
CA GLU A 249 -44.54 3.97 -28.80
C GLU A 249 -43.57 3.06 -29.56
N GLY A 250 -42.81 2.21 -28.87
CA GLY A 250 -41.92 1.26 -29.51
C GLY A 250 -42.66 0.18 -30.31
N GLU A 251 -43.83 -0.27 -29.84
CA GLU A 251 -44.70 -1.17 -30.60
C GLU A 251 -45.33 -0.48 -31.83
N LYS A 252 -45.70 0.81 -31.73
CA LYS A 252 -46.12 1.61 -32.90
C LYS A 252 -45.00 1.71 -33.94
N GLU A 253 -43.78 2.00 -33.50
CA GLU A 253 -42.61 2.11 -34.40
C GLU A 253 -42.24 0.75 -35.02
N LYS A 254 -42.34 -0.34 -34.26
CA LYS A 254 -42.15 -1.71 -34.75
C LYS A 254 -43.16 -2.07 -35.84
N LYS A 255 -44.45 -1.72 -35.65
CA LYS A 255 -45.50 -1.87 -36.67
C LYS A 255 -45.23 -1.01 -37.91
N ARG A 256 -44.81 0.25 -37.74
CA ARG A 256 -44.44 1.14 -38.85
C ARG A 256 -43.30 0.55 -39.69
N ARG A 257 -42.23 0.08 -39.04
CA ARG A 257 -41.10 -0.60 -39.70
C ARG A 257 -41.53 -1.88 -40.41
N GLY A 258 -42.40 -2.67 -39.78
CA GLY A 258 -42.99 -3.86 -40.39
C GLY A 258 -43.77 -3.53 -41.67
N LYS A 259 -44.61 -2.48 -41.63
CA LYS A 259 -45.35 -2.00 -42.79
C LYS A 259 -44.42 -1.56 -43.92
N ILE A 260 -43.40 -0.77 -43.62
CA ILE A 260 -42.41 -0.31 -44.62
C ILE A 260 -41.69 -1.50 -45.27
N LYS A 261 -41.34 -2.54 -44.51
CA LYS A 261 -40.73 -3.76 -45.07
C LYS A 261 -41.66 -4.52 -46.00
N SER A 262 -42.95 -4.53 -45.72
CA SER A 262 -43.96 -5.16 -46.59
C SER A 262 -44.36 -4.30 -47.78
N MET A 263 -44.05 -3.00 -47.78
CA MET A 263 -44.35 -2.12 -48.91
C MET A 263 -43.51 -2.53 -50.10
N GLN A 264 -44.17 -3.05 -51.13
CA GLN A 264 -43.61 -3.21 -52.46
C GLN A 264 -44.13 -2.05 -53.30
N LEU A 265 -43.22 -1.22 -53.79
CA LEU A 265 -43.58 -0.15 -54.72
C LEU A 265 -43.15 -0.56 -56.13
N PHE A 266 -43.93 -0.18 -57.13
CA PHE A 266 -43.51 -0.30 -58.52
C PHE A 266 -43.77 0.99 -59.27
N LEU A 267 -42.89 1.29 -60.22
CA LEU A 267 -42.98 2.46 -61.08
C LEU A 267 -43.53 2.02 -62.44
N ARG A 268 -44.64 2.62 -62.86
CA ARG A 268 -45.21 2.48 -64.20
C ARG A 268 -44.87 3.72 -65.02
N ILE A 269 -44.29 3.51 -66.19
CA ILE A 269 -43.91 4.59 -67.10
C ILE A 269 -44.96 4.68 -68.21
N LEU A 270 -45.56 5.86 -68.38
CA LEU A 270 -46.49 6.17 -69.46
C LEU A 270 -45.83 7.10 -70.47
N VAL A 271 -45.97 6.81 -71.76
CA VAL A 271 -45.51 7.66 -72.85
C VAL A 271 -46.73 8.03 -73.70
N ASN A 272 -47.03 9.32 -73.80
CA ASN A 272 -48.22 9.86 -74.48
C ASN A 272 -49.52 9.17 -74.00
N GLY A 273 -49.63 8.94 -72.69
CA GLY A 273 -50.79 8.33 -72.06
C GLY A 273 -50.90 6.80 -72.18
N ARG A 274 -49.94 6.12 -72.82
CA ARG A 274 -49.93 4.65 -72.93
C ARG A 274 -48.82 4.03 -72.08
N PRO A 275 -49.04 2.87 -71.43
CA PRO A 275 -47.99 2.17 -70.70
C PRO A 275 -46.85 1.79 -71.64
N LEU A 276 -45.63 2.10 -71.22
CA LEU A 276 -44.43 1.64 -71.88
C LEU A 276 -44.41 0.12 -71.75
N THR A 277 -44.27 -0.61 -72.86
CA THR A 277 -44.18 -2.07 -72.85
C THR A 277 -42.76 -2.53 -73.17
N ASN A 278 -42.37 -3.67 -72.61
CA ASN A 278 -41.12 -4.34 -72.95
C ASN A 278 -41.23 -5.03 -74.34
N PRO A 279 -40.12 -5.52 -74.92
CA PRO A 279 -40.13 -6.21 -76.21
C PRO A 279 -41.04 -7.45 -76.28
N ASN A 280 -41.46 -7.99 -75.13
CA ASN A 280 -42.37 -9.14 -75.03
C ASN A 280 -43.85 -8.72 -74.92
N GLY A 281 -44.16 -7.42 -75.09
CA GLY A 281 -45.52 -6.89 -75.06
C GLY A 281 -46.14 -6.76 -73.67
N ARG A 282 -45.36 -6.93 -72.59
CA ARG A 282 -45.83 -6.71 -71.20
C ARG A 282 -45.47 -5.31 -70.74
N ASP A 283 -46.29 -4.74 -69.86
CA ASP A 283 -46.01 -3.44 -69.24
C ASP A 283 -44.62 -3.41 -68.59
N PHE A 284 -43.91 -2.31 -68.82
CA PHE A 284 -42.63 -2.02 -68.21
C PHE A 284 -42.88 -1.51 -66.78
N GLU A 285 -42.74 -2.42 -65.82
CA GLU A 285 -42.79 -2.14 -64.40
C GLU A 285 -41.39 -2.22 -63.81
N ALA A 286 -40.95 -1.16 -63.14
CA ALA A 286 -39.72 -1.18 -62.36
C ALA A 286 -40.06 -1.38 -60.89
N ASP A 287 -39.69 -2.53 -60.32
CA ASP A 287 -39.80 -2.77 -58.89
C ASP A 287 -38.85 -1.83 -58.12
N LEU A 288 -39.37 -1.21 -57.07
CA LEU A 288 -38.60 -0.40 -56.14
C LEU A 288 -38.34 -1.21 -54.88
N VAL A 289 -37.06 -1.35 -54.52
CA VAL A 289 -36.64 -2.10 -53.33
C VAL A 289 -36.22 -1.10 -52.25
N PRO A 290 -36.70 -1.27 -51.00
CA PRO A 290 -36.28 -0.41 -49.91
C PRO A 290 -34.78 -0.58 -49.62
N VAL A 291 -34.06 0.53 -49.47
CA VAL A 291 -32.61 0.52 -49.17
C VAL A 291 -32.41 0.32 -47.67
N SER A 292 -31.77 -0.78 -47.28
CA SER A 292 -31.42 -1.01 -45.88
C SER A 292 -30.20 -0.16 -45.49
N GLY A 293 -30.35 0.70 -44.47
CA GLY A 293 -29.23 1.45 -43.87
C GLY A 293 -29.20 2.96 -44.13
N ALA A 294 -30.05 3.50 -45.00
CA ALA A 294 -30.33 4.93 -45.06
C ALA A 294 -31.43 5.24 -44.03
N GLY A 295 -31.21 6.23 -43.16
CA GLY A 295 -32.13 6.57 -42.06
C GLY A 295 -33.53 7.04 -42.50
N ASP A 296 -33.73 7.21 -43.81
CA ASP A 296 -34.94 7.73 -44.42
C ASP A 296 -35.51 6.71 -45.41
N SER A 297 -36.83 6.72 -45.58
CA SER A 297 -37.65 5.85 -46.47
C SER A 297 -37.28 6.00 -47.95
N SER A 298 -36.05 5.65 -48.28
CA SER A 298 -35.45 5.73 -49.60
C SER A 298 -35.60 4.39 -50.30
N PHE A 299 -36.06 4.47 -51.54
CA PHE A 299 -36.19 3.33 -52.43
C PHE A 299 -35.21 3.54 -53.57
N SER A 300 -34.48 2.49 -53.94
CA SER A 300 -33.68 2.50 -55.15
C SER A 300 -34.38 1.69 -56.24
N PHE A 301 -34.25 2.15 -57.48
CA PHE A 301 -34.51 1.32 -58.64
C PHE A 301 -33.21 0.65 -59.04
N VAL A 302 -33.28 -0.63 -59.37
CA VAL A 302 -32.25 -1.26 -60.19
C VAL A 302 -32.63 -0.95 -61.62
N VAL A 303 -31.79 -0.19 -62.36
CA VAL A 303 -32.00 0.01 -63.81
C VAL A 303 -31.87 -1.34 -64.49
N LYS A 304 -32.98 -2.02 -64.69
CA LYS A 304 -33.01 -3.32 -65.37
C LYS A 304 -32.90 -3.17 -66.89
N GLN A 305 -33.32 -2.03 -67.45
CA GLN A 305 -33.33 -1.81 -68.90
C GLN A 305 -33.38 -0.31 -69.25
N VAL A 306 -32.62 0.10 -70.27
CA VAL A 306 -32.71 1.44 -70.88
C VAL A 306 -33.63 1.34 -72.09
N VAL A 307 -34.73 2.09 -72.10
CA VAL A 307 -35.68 2.10 -73.22
C VAL A 307 -35.46 3.35 -74.05
N GLN A 308 -35.10 3.15 -75.33
CA GLN A 308 -34.90 4.24 -76.28
C GLN A 308 -36.24 4.57 -76.93
N LEU A 309 -36.75 5.78 -76.69
CA LEU A 309 -38.02 6.23 -77.28
C LEU A 309 -37.78 6.55 -78.76
N ALA A 310 -38.63 6.01 -79.64
CA ALA A 310 -38.58 6.32 -81.06
C ALA A 310 -38.81 7.83 -81.28
N PRO A 311 -38.04 8.49 -82.17
CA PRO A 311 -38.24 9.89 -82.49
C PRO A 311 -39.55 10.03 -83.26
N THR A 312 -40.62 10.40 -82.56
CA THR A 312 -41.87 10.82 -83.18
C THR A 312 -41.89 12.36 -83.24
N SER A 313 -42.58 12.92 -84.23
CA SER A 313 -42.64 14.36 -84.48
C SER A 313 -43.42 15.07 -83.37
N GLY A 314 -42.73 15.36 -82.27
CA GLY A 314 -43.28 15.99 -81.07
C GLY A 314 -42.54 15.51 -79.81
N MET A 315 -42.38 16.38 -78.81
CA MET A 315 -41.78 15.96 -77.54
C MET A 315 -42.73 14.96 -76.85
N PRO A 316 -42.29 13.72 -76.57
CA PRO A 316 -43.13 12.74 -75.91
C PRO A 316 -43.43 13.20 -74.49
N GLN A 317 -44.70 13.14 -74.09
CA GLN A 317 -45.09 13.35 -72.70
C GLN A 317 -44.79 12.07 -71.92
N ILE A 318 -43.84 12.15 -71.00
CA ILE A 318 -43.50 11.04 -70.10
C ILE A 318 -44.16 11.31 -68.75
N VAL A 319 -45.00 10.38 -68.29
CA VAL A 319 -45.62 10.42 -66.97
C VAL A 319 -45.12 9.23 -66.17
N LEU A 320 -44.56 9.49 -64.99
CA LEU A 320 -44.10 8.49 -64.06
C LEU A 320 -45.17 8.30 -62.99
N GLN A 321 -45.70 7.08 -62.85
CA GLN A 321 -46.67 6.74 -61.81
C GLN A 321 -46.08 5.76 -60.82
N LEU A 322 -46.10 6.13 -59.55
CA LEU A 322 -45.67 5.28 -58.44
C LEU A 322 -46.89 4.58 -57.84
N HIS A 323 -46.84 3.25 -57.76
CA HIS A 323 -47.93 2.42 -57.26
C HIS A 323 -47.46 1.53 -56.10
N GLU A 324 -48.35 1.26 -55.15
CA GLU A 324 -48.15 0.26 -54.09
C GLU A 324 -48.71 -1.09 -54.54
N ARG A 325 -47.88 -2.13 -54.53
CA ARG A 325 -48.27 -3.50 -54.86
C ARG A 325 -49.07 -4.07 -53.69
N GLY A 326 -50.39 -4.21 -53.86
CA GLY A 326 -51.27 -4.79 -52.84
C GLY A 326 -52.70 -4.25 -52.79
N TRP A 327 -53.02 -3.20 -53.53
CA TRP A 327 -54.41 -2.75 -53.70
C TRP A 327 -54.95 -3.30 -55.01
N VAL A 328 -55.55 -4.49 -54.95
CA VAL A 328 -56.56 -4.89 -55.94
C VAL A 328 -57.78 -4.02 -55.65
N TYR A 329 -58.14 -3.14 -56.58
CA TYR A 329 -59.40 -2.41 -56.51
C TYR A 329 -60.59 -3.35 -56.66
#